data_AF-A0A0B4G5M8-F1
#
_entry.id   AF-A0A0B4G5M8-F1
#
_cell.length_a   1.000
_cell.length_b   1.000
_cell.length_c   1.000
_cell.angle_alpha   90.00
_cell.angle_beta   90.00
_cell.angle_gamma   90.00
#
_symmetry.space_group_name_H-M   'P 1'
#
loop_
_entity.id
_entity.type
_entity.pdbx_description
1 polymer ?
#
loop_
_entity_poly.entity_id
_entity_poly.type
_entity_poly.pdbx_seq_one_letter_code
_entity_poly.pdbx_strand_id
1 'polypeptide(L)'
;MLFINNGDSFEDLDPDDFDEWTKAGPVGKLHNLVVWVHRSNQATAMLRRLQEEDPDKAYPGTLDVVLDNSTRWLSQYYMIERAITLRQYLEELIDITVQSSKKLTRSRSKPTQRRNSAPKCLDEGNLLTDQDWDALGWLKNILAMFDSCLLRLEGDGQVRVRKGGVEAQYGMIWQVAIAYEFLLTTLEKAKIEAQCRPEPSYYSTCINSAWLKLNKYYTKLDETPMYYAATVLHPGIQWAFLQKAYGGREEWLCKARHLVQTLWEEEYRDLPIQWQLCDSSLPLAVRARESNPFDSFQDELIPYTSCEEEGIADEFERWLRTKQDVYTKHDNPLQYWSAKRFEYPRVAKMAIDILSIPAMAAECERTFSSAGSMVSPRRTRLDSSTVSVAQTVRSWLKAGLLEGYDGLLKDMGGEAVGR
;
A
#
# COMPACT_ATOMS: atom_id res chain seq x y z
N MET A 1 -6.90 4.74 12.60
CA MET A 1 -8.24 4.47 12.04
C MET A 1 -8.99 5.78 11.86
N LEU A 2 -9.81 5.92 10.81
CA LEU A 2 -10.26 7.20 10.26
C LEU A 2 -11.56 7.77 10.85
N PHE A 3 -12.26 7.09 11.77
CA PHE A 3 -13.67 7.42 12.06
C PHE A 3 -14.03 7.37 13.57
N ILE A 4 -13.57 8.33 14.39
CA ILE A 4 -14.21 8.67 15.69
C ILE A 4 -14.15 10.20 15.94
N ASN A 5 -15.18 10.69 16.65
CA ASN A 5 -15.50 12.07 17.03
C ASN A 5 -14.94 12.53 18.41
N ASN A 6 -14.06 11.78 19.07
CA ASN A 6 -13.49 12.13 20.36
C ASN A 6 -12.01 11.72 20.37
N GLY A 7 -11.18 12.45 21.09
CA GLY A 7 -9.71 12.37 21.06
C GLY A 7 -9.07 11.02 21.42
N ASP A 8 -9.86 9.97 21.64
CA ASP A 8 -9.40 8.61 21.87
C ASP A 8 -9.43 7.83 20.56
N SER A 9 -8.25 7.44 20.08
CA SER A 9 -8.14 6.49 18.98
C SER A 9 -8.64 5.11 19.41
N PHE A 10 -9.31 4.38 18.51
CA PHE A 10 -9.58 2.93 18.61
C PHE A 10 -8.37 2.05 19.01
N GLU A 11 -7.17 2.62 19.11
CA GLU A 11 -5.96 1.92 19.58
C GLU A 11 -6.08 1.47 21.05
N ASP A 12 -6.96 2.10 21.85
CA ASP A 12 -7.13 1.81 23.28
C ASP A 12 -8.48 1.14 23.64
N LEU A 13 -9.37 0.92 22.66
CA LEU A 13 -10.66 0.29 22.91
C LEU A 13 -10.50 -1.23 23.06
N ASP A 14 -10.94 -1.78 24.19
CA ASP A 14 -10.99 -3.22 24.41
C ASP A 14 -11.89 -3.85 23.33
N PRO A 15 -11.41 -4.84 22.56
CA PRO A 15 -12.26 -5.60 21.61
C PRO A 15 -13.50 -6.22 22.26
N ASP A 16 -13.53 -6.30 23.59
CA ASP A 16 -14.65 -6.83 24.36
C ASP A 16 -15.61 -5.76 24.90
N ASP A 17 -15.30 -4.47 24.76
CA ASP A 17 -16.17 -3.40 25.23
C ASP A 17 -17.34 -3.13 24.27
N PHE A 18 -18.35 -3.97 24.40
CA PHE A 18 -19.58 -3.90 23.62
C PHE A 18 -20.21 -2.50 23.60
N ASP A 19 -20.24 -1.81 24.75
CA ASP A 19 -20.97 -0.55 24.91
C ASP A 19 -20.21 0.62 24.26
N GLU A 20 -18.88 0.61 24.30
CA GLU A 20 -18.05 1.58 23.58
C GLU A 20 -18.09 1.37 22.07
N TRP A 21 -18.01 0.13 21.60
CA TRP A 21 -18.16 -0.18 20.18
C TRP A 21 -19.54 0.21 19.66
N THR A 22 -20.60 0.02 20.42
CA THR A 22 -21.96 0.44 19.99
C THR A 22 -22.06 1.95 19.72
N LYS A 23 -21.28 2.78 20.43
CA LYS A 23 -21.25 4.24 20.20
C LYS A 23 -20.56 4.64 18.90
N ALA A 24 -19.79 3.74 18.28
CA ALA A 24 -19.12 3.98 17.01
C ALA A 24 -20.02 3.75 15.78
N GLY A 25 -21.34 3.72 15.98
CA GLY A 25 -22.32 3.66 14.89
C GLY A 25 -22.28 2.35 14.11
N PRO A 26 -22.50 2.38 12.78
CA PRO A 26 -22.61 1.17 11.95
C PRO A 26 -21.40 0.24 12.03
N VAL A 27 -20.18 0.80 12.06
CA VAL A 27 -18.94 0.01 12.12
C VAL A 27 -18.83 -0.75 13.43
N GLY A 28 -19.21 -0.13 14.54
CA GLY A 28 -19.13 -0.77 15.85
C GLY A 28 -20.25 -1.77 16.14
N LYS A 29 -21.46 -1.54 15.62
CA LYS A 29 -22.50 -2.59 15.56
C LYS A 29 -21.98 -3.82 14.80
N LEU A 30 -21.34 -3.60 13.65
CA LEU A 30 -20.75 -4.69 12.87
C LEU A 30 -19.62 -5.41 13.63
N HIS A 31 -18.72 -4.67 14.28
CA HIS A 31 -17.67 -5.25 15.14
C HIS A 31 -18.28 -6.20 16.18
N ASN A 32 -19.28 -5.73 16.92
CA ASN A 32 -19.97 -6.53 17.94
C ASN A 32 -20.63 -7.80 17.38
N LEU A 33 -21.24 -7.70 16.20
CA LEU A 33 -21.80 -8.87 15.50
C LEU A 33 -20.70 -9.87 15.13
N VAL A 34 -19.62 -9.40 14.51
CA VAL A 34 -18.50 -10.22 14.06
C VAL A 34 -17.80 -10.90 15.24
N VAL A 35 -17.56 -10.17 16.34
CA VAL A 35 -17.00 -10.72 17.59
C VAL A 35 -17.85 -11.89 18.10
N TRP A 36 -19.19 -11.73 18.12
CA TRP A 36 -20.07 -12.80 18.54
C TRP A 36 -20.00 -14.02 17.62
N VAL A 37 -20.12 -13.82 16.30
CA VAL A 37 -20.09 -14.92 15.33
C VAL A 37 -18.76 -15.67 15.43
N HIS A 38 -17.64 -14.95 15.46
CA HIS A 38 -16.30 -15.51 15.53
C HIS A 38 -16.07 -16.34 16.81
N ARG A 39 -16.71 -15.98 17.93
CA ARG A 39 -16.56 -16.68 19.23
C ARG A 39 -17.54 -17.83 19.42
N SER A 40 -18.65 -17.82 18.69
CA SER A 40 -19.68 -18.83 18.81
C SER A 40 -19.45 -19.94 17.78
N ASN A 41 -18.94 -21.09 18.23
CA ASN A 41 -18.80 -22.29 17.38
C ASN A 41 -20.13 -22.66 16.70
N GLN A 42 -21.25 -22.47 17.41
CA GLN A 42 -22.58 -22.72 16.86
C GLN A 42 -22.94 -21.73 15.74
N ALA A 43 -22.68 -20.44 15.95
CA ALA A 43 -22.96 -19.41 14.95
C ALA A 43 -22.06 -19.57 13.72
N THR A 44 -20.76 -19.86 13.92
CA THR A 44 -19.81 -20.13 12.84
C THR A 44 -20.23 -21.37 12.03
N ALA A 45 -20.58 -22.48 12.70
CA ALA A 45 -21.03 -23.68 12.01
C ALA A 45 -22.33 -23.46 11.22
N MET A 46 -23.28 -22.70 11.79
CA MET A 46 -24.53 -22.35 11.12
C MET A 46 -24.30 -21.43 9.93
N LEU A 47 -23.44 -20.43 10.05
CA LEU A 47 -23.07 -19.53 8.96
C LEU A 47 -22.45 -20.29 7.78
N ARG A 48 -21.59 -21.28 8.04
CA ARG A 48 -21.02 -22.14 6.99
C ARG A 48 -22.09 -22.99 6.32
N ARG A 49 -22.99 -23.58 7.12
CA ARG A 49 -24.10 -24.39 6.60
C ARG A 49 -25.02 -23.59 5.67
N LEU A 50 -25.40 -22.37 6.05
CA LEU A 50 -26.22 -21.49 5.20
C LEU A 50 -25.55 -21.22 3.84
N GLN A 51 -24.23 -21.05 3.84
CA GLN A 51 -23.46 -20.89 2.59
C GLN A 51 -23.36 -22.20 1.79
N GLU A 52 -23.29 -23.37 2.43
CA GLU A 52 -23.26 -24.66 1.74
C GLU A 52 -24.58 -24.99 1.04
N GLU A 53 -25.69 -24.55 1.62
CA GLU A 53 -27.03 -24.74 1.08
C GLU A 53 -27.36 -23.78 -0.09
N ASP A 54 -26.51 -22.76 -0.33
CA ASP A 54 -26.66 -21.82 -1.45
C ASP A 54 -25.81 -22.22 -2.68
N PRO A 55 -26.45 -22.72 -3.76
CA PRO A 55 -25.75 -23.11 -4.98
C PRO A 55 -25.29 -21.91 -5.83
N ASP A 56 -25.85 -20.72 -5.62
CA ASP A 56 -25.65 -19.53 -6.47
C ASP A 56 -24.57 -18.58 -5.91
N LYS A 57 -23.91 -18.94 -4.81
CA LYS A 57 -22.87 -18.11 -4.20
C LYS A 57 -21.69 -17.85 -5.14
N ALA A 58 -21.19 -16.62 -5.10
CA ALA A 58 -20.16 -16.13 -6.01
C ALA A 58 -18.72 -16.60 -5.69
N TYR A 59 -18.53 -17.49 -4.71
CA TYR A 59 -17.22 -17.91 -4.24
C TYR A 59 -17.18 -19.41 -3.88
N PRO A 60 -16.01 -20.06 -4.03
CA PRO A 60 -15.87 -21.47 -3.70
C PRO A 60 -15.86 -21.70 -2.18
N GLY A 61 -16.45 -22.80 -1.73
CA GLY A 61 -16.43 -23.23 -0.33
C GLY A 61 -17.25 -22.32 0.60
N THR A 62 -16.80 -22.15 1.84
CA THR A 62 -17.43 -21.28 2.83
C THR A 62 -16.42 -20.26 3.34
N LEU A 63 -16.90 -19.05 3.62
CA LEU A 63 -16.13 -17.97 4.19
C LEU A 63 -16.54 -17.74 5.65
N ASP A 64 -15.55 -17.56 6.52
CA ASP A 64 -15.76 -17.10 7.89
C ASP A 64 -15.81 -15.57 7.96
N VAL A 65 -16.33 -15.02 9.06
CA VAL A 65 -16.22 -13.60 9.35
C VAL A 65 -14.75 -13.20 9.59
N VAL A 66 -14.40 -11.96 9.26
CA VAL A 66 -13.05 -11.41 9.49
C VAL A 66 -13.14 -10.44 10.66
N LEU A 67 -12.48 -10.76 11.77
CA LEU A 67 -12.38 -9.87 12.93
C LEU A 67 -11.34 -8.78 12.66
N ASP A 68 -11.68 -7.53 12.93
CA ASP A 68 -10.74 -6.42 12.87
C ASP A 68 -9.74 -6.47 14.04
N ASN A 69 -8.58 -5.84 13.86
CA ASN A 69 -7.47 -5.89 14.80
C ASN A 69 -6.74 -4.55 14.79
N SER A 70 -6.47 -3.99 15.96
CA SER A 70 -5.73 -2.73 16.13
C SER A 70 -4.32 -2.77 15.54
N THR A 71 -3.68 -3.94 15.46
CA THR A 71 -2.29 -4.07 14.99
C THR A 71 -2.13 -4.36 13.49
N ARG A 72 -3.23 -4.59 12.75
CA ARG A 72 -3.18 -4.87 11.30
C ARG A 72 -3.79 -3.73 10.52
N TRP A 73 -3.06 -3.22 9.54
CA TRP A 73 -3.57 -2.14 8.69
C TRP A 73 -4.81 -2.58 7.92
N LEU A 74 -5.75 -1.64 7.77
CA LEU A 74 -7.03 -1.83 7.05
C LEU A 74 -7.88 -3.01 7.54
N SER A 75 -7.69 -3.49 8.78
CA SER A 75 -8.47 -4.61 9.31
C SER A 75 -9.98 -4.36 9.28
N GLN A 76 -10.43 -3.12 9.57
CA GLN A 76 -11.84 -2.74 9.50
C GLN A 76 -12.36 -2.77 8.05
N TYR A 77 -11.54 -2.40 7.06
CA TYR A 77 -11.93 -2.52 5.66
C TYR A 77 -12.21 -3.98 5.29
N TYR A 78 -11.32 -4.90 5.65
CA TYR A 78 -11.50 -6.33 5.37
C TYR A 78 -12.67 -6.94 6.14
N MET A 79 -12.91 -6.51 7.38
CA MET A 79 -14.11 -6.88 8.14
C MET A 79 -15.39 -6.45 7.42
N ILE A 80 -15.47 -5.18 7.03
CA ILE A 80 -16.63 -4.61 6.32
C ILE A 80 -16.84 -5.30 4.98
N GLU A 81 -15.79 -5.47 4.19
CA GLU A 81 -15.86 -6.15 2.90
C GLU A 81 -16.37 -7.58 3.04
N ARG A 82 -15.81 -8.36 3.98
CA ARG A 82 -16.28 -9.72 4.26
C ARG A 82 -17.73 -9.74 4.73
N ALA A 83 -18.11 -8.84 5.61
CA ALA A 83 -19.47 -8.77 6.13
C ALA A 83 -20.49 -8.45 5.03
N ILE A 84 -20.17 -7.54 4.11
CA ILE A 84 -21.02 -7.24 2.95
C ILE A 84 -21.15 -8.47 2.04
N THR A 85 -20.06 -9.20 1.78
CA THR A 85 -20.12 -10.47 1.03
C THR A 85 -20.99 -11.52 1.71
N LEU A 86 -21.03 -11.51 3.05
CA LEU A 86 -21.79 -12.47 3.86
C LEU A 86 -23.17 -11.96 4.28
N ARG A 87 -23.60 -10.77 3.84
CA ARG A 87 -24.76 -10.05 4.38
C ARG A 87 -26.01 -10.93 4.48
N GLN A 88 -26.41 -11.57 3.38
CA GLN A 88 -27.62 -12.39 3.34
C GLN A 88 -27.60 -13.53 4.37
N TYR A 89 -26.44 -14.20 4.53
CA TYR A 89 -26.31 -15.31 5.46
C TYR A 89 -26.19 -14.83 6.92
N LEU A 90 -25.62 -13.65 7.15
CA LEU A 90 -25.58 -13.03 8.46
C LEU A 90 -26.99 -12.62 8.92
N GLU A 91 -27.78 -12.02 8.04
CA GLU A 91 -29.18 -11.67 8.33
C GLU A 91 -30.02 -12.92 8.64
N GLU A 92 -29.88 -13.98 7.84
CA GLU A 92 -30.57 -15.25 8.09
C GLU A 92 -30.12 -15.93 9.40
N LEU A 93 -28.82 -15.92 9.68
CA LEU A 93 -28.27 -16.43 10.95
C LEU A 93 -28.86 -15.69 12.16
N ILE A 94 -28.96 -14.35 12.07
CA ILE A 94 -29.55 -13.51 13.11
C ILE A 94 -31.01 -13.91 13.31
N ASP A 95 -31.79 -14.02 12.24
CA ASP A 95 -33.20 -14.38 12.30
C ASP A 95 -33.44 -15.75 12.95
N ILE A 96 -32.68 -16.77 12.51
CA ILE A 96 -32.75 -18.12 13.10
C ILE A 96 -32.44 -18.07 14.60
N THR A 97 -31.41 -17.33 14.99
CA THR A 97 -30.96 -17.23 16.38
C THR A 97 -31.99 -16.51 17.24
N VAL A 98 -32.50 -15.37 16.80
CA VAL A 98 -33.51 -14.57 17.51
C VAL A 98 -34.81 -15.37 17.66
N GLN A 99 -35.27 -16.05 16.61
CA GLN A 99 -36.47 -16.90 16.67
C GLN A 99 -36.29 -18.07 17.64
N SER A 100 -35.12 -18.71 17.64
CA SER A 100 -34.80 -19.83 18.54
C SER A 100 -34.80 -19.37 20.00
N SER A 101 -34.24 -18.20 20.29
CA SER A 101 -34.27 -17.59 21.63
C SER A 101 -35.70 -17.24 22.07
N LYS A 102 -36.54 -16.68 21.19
CA LYS A 102 -37.96 -16.37 21.49
C LYS A 102 -38.82 -17.61 21.77
N LYS A 103 -38.54 -18.74 21.10
CA LYS A 103 -39.22 -20.02 21.37
C LYS A 103 -38.83 -20.59 22.74
N LEU A 104 -37.54 -20.51 23.09
CA LEU A 104 -37.03 -21.03 24.35
C LEU A 104 -37.56 -20.25 25.58
N THR A 105 -37.73 -18.93 25.46
CA THR A 105 -38.27 -18.10 26.55
C THR A 105 -39.75 -18.37 26.82
N ARG A 106 -40.56 -18.64 25.78
CA ARG A 106 -41.97 -19.02 25.92
C ARG A 106 -42.19 -20.37 26.63
N SER A 107 -41.22 -21.29 26.54
CA SER A 107 -41.32 -22.63 27.11
C SER A 107 -40.94 -22.72 28.60
N ARG A 108 -40.28 -21.69 29.19
CA ARG A 108 -39.83 -21.71 30.58
C ARG A 108 -40.78 -20.92 31.49
N SER A 109 -41.64 -21.64 32.21
CA SER A 109 -42.62 -21.10 33.18
C SER A 109 -42.16 -21.13 34.65
N LYS A 110 -40.86 -21.34 34.95
CA LYS A 110 -40.32 -21.23 36.33
C LYS A 110 -39.07 -20.34 36.42
N PRO A 111 -39.01 -19.40 37.39
CA PRO A 111 -37.99 -18.35 37.45
C PRO A 111 -36.79 -18.80 38.30
N THR A 112 -36.02 -19.78 37.85
CA THR A 112 -34.76 -20.14 38.52
C THR A 112 -33.74 -20.68 37.52
N GLN A 113 -33.06 -19.76 36.83
CA GLN A 113 -31.64 -19.76 36.45
C GLN A 113 -31.42 -18.83 35.24
N ARG A 114 -30.77 -17.69 35.50
CA ARG A 114 -30.19 -16.82 34.46
C ARG A 114 -29.17 -17.63 33.65
N ARG A 115 -29.46 -17.85 32.37
CA ARG A 115 -28.54 -17.78 31.20
C ARG A 115 -29.13 -18.61 30.06
N ASN A 116 -29.69 -17.88 29.08
CA ASN A 116 -29.81 -18.19 27.65
C ASN A 116 -30.67 -17.07 27.01
N SER A 117 -30.38 -15.81 27.36
CA SER A 117 -30.87 -14.67 26.58
C SER A 117 -30.03 -14.61 25.30
N ALA A 118 -30.62 -14.11 24.21
CA ALA A 118 -29.86 -13.84 23.00
C ALA A 118 -28.63 -12.96 23.32
N PRO A 119 -27.54 -13.06 22.54
CA PRO A 119 -26.41 -12.15 22.64
C PRO A 119 -26.87 -10.69 22.53
N LYS A 120 -26.23 -9.77 23.28
CA LYS A 120 -26.59 -8.34 23.28
C LYS A 120 -26.55 -7.68 21.88
N CYS A 121 -25.67 -8.16 21.00
CA CYS A 121 -25.61 -7.67 19.60
C CYS A 121 -26.89 -7.98 18.81
N LEU A 122 -27.73 -8.91 19.28
CA LEU A 122 -29.00 -9.28 18.64
C LEU A 122 -30.21 -8.59 19.28
N ASP A 123 -30.01 -7.67 20.23
CA ASP A 123 -31.08 -6.80 20.73
C ASP A 123 -31.52 -5.83 19.63
N GLU A 124 -32.81 -5.49 19.55
CA GLU A 124 -33.40 -4.73 18.43
C GLU A 124 -32.68 -3.39 18.14
N GLY A 125 -32.14 -2.71 19.14
CA GLY A 125 -31.39 -1.46 18.97
C GLY A 125 -29.96 -1.62 18.41
N ASN A 126 -29.40 -2.84 18.47
CA ASN A 126 -28.03 -3.15 18.07
C ASN A 126 -27.93 -3.86 16.72
N LEU A 127 -29.07 -4.26 16.15
CA LEU A 127 -29.12 -4.86 14.82
C LEU A 127 -28.68 -3.83 13.75
N LEU A 128 -28.01 -4.34 12.73
CA LEU A 128 -27.67 -3.59 11.53
C LEU A 128 -28.93 -3.41 10.69
N THR A 129 -29.33 -2.15 10.50
CA THR A 129 -30.42 -1.76 9.59
C THR A 129 -29.93 -1.66 8.15
N ASP A 130 -30.84 -1.55 7.18
CA ASP A 130 -30.48 -1.28 5.79
C ASP A 130 -29.63 -0.01 5.64
N GLN A 131 -29.95 1.03 6.44
CA GLN A 131 -29.18 2.27 6.45
C GLN A 131 -27.76 2.05 7.01
N ASP A 132 -27.60 1.19 8.01
CA ASP A 132 -26.28 0.81 8.53
C ASP A 132 -25.47 0.08 7.45
N TRP A 133 -26.09 -0.85 6.71
CA TRP A 133 -25.43 -1.54 5.59
C TRP A 133 -25.03 -0.60 4.44
N ASP A 134 -25.89 0.35 4.09
CA ASP A 134 -25.58 1.38 3.10
C ASP A 134 -24.41 2.26 3.55
N ALA A 135 -24.34 2.59 4.84
CA ALA A 135 -23.22 3.32 5.43
C ALA A 135 -21.93 2.51 5.38
N LEU A 136 -21.97 1.23 5.73
CA LEU A 136 -20.84 0.31 5.64
C LEU A 136 -20.33 0.17 4.20
N GLY A 137 -21.23 0.07 3.23
CA GLY A 137 -20.88 0.03 1.80
C GLY A 137 -20.18 1.31 1.33
N TRP A 138 -20.63 2.46 1.80
CA TRP A 138 -19.97 3.73 1.48
C TRP A 138 -18.58 3.86 2.12
N LEU A 139 -18.46 3.53 3.41
CA LEU A 139 -17.16 3.51 4.09
C LEU A 139 -16.20 2.51 3.43
N LYS A 140 -16.70 1.34 3.00
CA LYS A 140 -15.93 0.37 2.20
C LYS A 140 -15.36 1.03 0.95
N ASN A 141 -16.16 1.76 0.18
CA ASN A 141 -15.71 2.39 -1.06
C ASN A 141 -14.61 3.43 -0.84
N ILE A 142 -14.69 4.19 0.25
CA ILE A 142 -13.63 5.14 0.65
C ILE A 142 -12.36 4.37 1.04
N LEU A 143 -12.50 3.37 1.92
CA LEU A 143 -11.36 2.57 2.39
C LEU A 143 -10.70 1.75 1.28
N ALA A 144 -11.44 1.36 0.23
CA ALA A 144 -10.89 0.69 -0.94
C ALA A 144 -9.88 1.58 -1.70
N MET A 145 -10.02 2.91 -1.63
CA MET A 145 -9.03 3.84 -2.19
C MET A 145 -7.73 3.81 -1.36
N PHE A 146 -7.84 3.67 -0.04
CA PHE A 146 -6.68 3.48 0.84
C PHE A 146 -6.00 2.12 0.60
N ASP A 147 -6.78 1.05 0.44
CA ASP A 147 -6.27 -0.28 0.09
C ASP A 147 -5.51 -0.26 -1.25
N SER A 148 -6.05 0.43 -2.25
CA SER A 148 -5.40 0.61 -3.56
C SER A 148 -4.05 1.31 -3.45
N CYS A 149 -3.94 2.34 -2.61
CA CYS A 149 -2.67 3.02 -2.32
C CYS A 149 -1.71 2.11 -1.54
N LEU A 150 -2.21 1.42 -0.51
CA LEU A 150 -1.41 0.53 0.32
C LEU A 150 -0.77 -0.57 -0.53
N LEU A 151 -1.56 -1.32 -1.29
CA LEU A 151 -1.09 -2.39 -2.18
C LEU A 151 -0.03 -1.89 -3.19
N ARG A 152 -0.12 -0.63 -3.60
CA ARG A 152 0.82 -0.03 -4.54
C ARG A 152 2.12 0.44 -3.87
N LEU A 153 2.06 0.93 -2.63
CA LEU A 153 3.22 1.44 -1.90
C LEU A 153 3.96 0.37 -1.09
N GLU A 154 3.29 -0.72 -0.72
CA GLU A 154 3.92 -1.84 0.00
C GLU A 154 4.75 -2.75 -0.91
N GLY A 155 4.77 -2.48 -2.21
CA GLY A 155 5.56 -3.24 -3.18
C GLY A 155 7.05 -3.22 -2.89
N ASP A 156 7.80 -4.06 -3.60
CA ASP A 156 9.22 -4.32 -3.39
C ASP A 156 10.13 -3.69 -4.45
N GLY A 157 9.58 -2.78 -5.26
CA GLY A 157 10.29 -2.16 -6.37
C GLY A 157 10.62 -3.13 -7.51
N GLN A 158 10.15 -4.38 -7.49
CA GLN A 158 10.45 -5.36 -8.54
C GLN A 158 9.38 -5.36 -9.64
N VAL A 159 9.84 -5.38 -10.88
CA VAL A 159 8.98 -5.56 -12.06
C VAL A 159 8.54 -7.02 -12.11
N ARG A 160 7.23 -7.26 -12.10
CA ARG A 160 6.65 -8.60 -12.24
C ARG A 160 5.41 -8.56 -13.13
N VAL A 161 5.18 -9.62 -13.88
CA VAL A 161 3.89 -9.84 -14.56
C VAL A 161 2.83 -10.13 -13.49
N ARG A 162 1.80 -9.28 -13.43
CA ARG A 162 0.71 -9.41 -12.44
C ARG A 162 -0.53 -10.04 -13.06
N LYS A 163 -1.55 -10.28 -12.22
CA LYS A 163 -2.87 -10.76 -12.68
C LYS A 163 -3.37 -9.83 -13.80
N GLY A 164 -3.65 -10.40 -14.97
CA GLY A 164 -3.99 -9.65 -16.19
C GLY A 164 -2.86 -9.51 -17.21
N GLY A 165 -1.68 -10.10 -16.96
CA GLY A 165 -0.58 -10.16 -17.95
C GLY A 165 0.20 -8.86 -18.11
N VAL A 166 -0.06 -7.86 -17.27
CA VAL A 166 0.61 -6.56 -17.30
C VAL A 166 1.84 -6.58 -16.40
N GLU A 167 2.98 -6.14 -16.94
CA GLU A 167 4.18 -5.88 -16.15
C GLU A 167 3.97 -4.63 -15.30
N ALA A 168 4.13 -4.76 -13.98
CA ALA A 168 3.97 -3.65 -13.06
C ALA A 168 5.03 -3.68 -11.96
N GLN A 169 5.49 -2.48 -11.61
CA GLN A 169 6.40 -2.20 -10.52
C GLN A 169 5.68 -1.37 -9.45
N TYR A 170 5.73 -1.83 -8.20
CA TYR A 170 5.08 -1.22 -7.04
C TYR A 170 6.12 -0.96 -5.95
N GLY A 171 5.85 -0.01 -5.04
CA GLY A 171 6.72 0.31 -3.90
C GLY A 171 7.71 1.44 -4.12
N MET A 172 7.55 2.22 -5.20
CA MET A 172 8.47 3.29 -5.53
C MET A 172 8.16 4.55 -4.72
N ILE A 173 9.18 5.13 -4.08
CA ILE A 173 9.04 6.30 -3.20
C ILE A 173 8.41 7.53 -3.89
N TRP A 174 8.62 7.72 -5.20
CA TRP A 174 8.03 8.83 -5.94
C TRP A 174 6.50 8.82 -5.97
N GLN A 175 5.86 7.68 -5.69
CA GLN A 175 4.40 7.53 -5.63
C GLN A 175 3.81 8.01 -4.30
N VAL A 176 4.62 8.26 -3.27
CA VAL A 176 4.14 8.60 -1.93
C VAL A 176 3.37 9.92 -1.93
N ALA A 177 3.95 11.00 -2.45
CA ALA A 177 3.27 12.31 -2.51
C ALA A 177 1.98 12.25 -3.35
N ILE A 178 2.01 11.48 -4.45
CA ILE A 178 0.85 11.23 -5.30
C ILE A 178 -0.27 10.51 -4.54
N ALA A 179 0.08 9.51 -3.73
CA ALA A 179 -0.89 8.78 -2.92
C ALA A 179 -1.56 9.69 -1.88
N TYR A 180 -0.81 10.58 -1.22
CA TYR A 180 -1.39 11.55 -0.29
C TYR A 180 -2.39 12.48 -0.98
N GLU A 181 -2.03 13.09 -2.12
CA GLU A 181 -2.93 13.96 -2.87
C GLU A 181 -4.18 13.22 -3.36
N PHE A 182 -4.03 11.98 -3.83
CA PHE A 182 -5.14 11.13 -4.24
C PHE A 182 -6.11 10.82 -3.08
N LEU A 183 -5.57 10.48 -1.91
CA LEU A 183 -6.38 10.15 -0.73
C LEU A 183 -7.04 11.40 -0.13
N LEU A 184 -6.34 12.54 -0.08
CA LEU A 184 -6.93 13.81 0.36
C LEU A 184 -8.07 14.24 -0.56
N THR A 185 -7.87 14.16 -1.88
CA THR A 185 -8.92 14.44 -2.87
C THR A 185 -10.11 13.51 -2.70
N THR A 186 -9.87 12.22 -2.42
CA THR A 186 -10.92 11.24 -2.13
C THR A 186 -11.74 11.63 -0.90
N LEU A 187 -11.06 12.03 0.18
CA LEU A 187 -11.73 12.45 1.42
C LEU A 187 -12.49 13.77 1.24
N GLU A 188 -11.98 14.71 0.45
CA GLU A 188 -12.69 15.96 0.13
C GLU A 188 -13.98 15.71 -0.65
N LYS A 189 -13.96 14.78 -1.60
CA LYS A 189 -15.19 14.32 -2.30
C LYS A 189 -16.14 13.63 -1.34
N ALA A 190 -15.64 12.71 -0.50
CA ALA A 190 -16.44 12.04 0.50
C ALA A 190 -17.07 13.00 1.52
N LYS A 191 -16.42 14.12 1.82
CA LYS A 191 -16.96 15.17 2.70
C LYS A 191 -18.19 15.85 2.09
N ILE A 192 -18.21 16.04 0.77
CA ILE A 192 -19.38 16.59 0.06
C ILE A 192 -20.51 15.55 0.10
N GLU A 193 -20.21 14.29 -0.21
CA GLU A 193 -21.19 13.20 -0.16
C GLU A 193 -21.79 12.99 1.23
N ALA A 194 -20.99 13.18 2.29
CA ALA A 194 -21.42 13.07 3.68
C ALA A 194 -22.56 14.03 4.05
N GLN A 195 -22.67 15.18 3.37
CA GLN A 195 -23.74 16.16 3.62
C GLN A 195 -25.11 15.65 3.17
N CYS A 196 -25.15 14.74 2.22
CA CYS A 196 -26.39 14.17 1.67
C CYS A 196 -26.81 12.88 2.38
N ARG A 197 -26.03 12.37 3.35
CA ARG A 197 -26.34 11.12 4.06
C ARG A 197 -27.28 11.36 5.25
N PRO A 198 -27.96 10.31 5.75
CA PRO A 198 -28.59 10.35 7.07
C PRO A 198 -27.57 10.80 8.12
N GLU A 199 -27.96 11.58 9.13
CA GLU A 199 -27.02 12.11 10.14
C GLU A 199 -25.72 12.76 9.58
N PRO A 200 -25.81 13.87 8.81
CA PRO A 200 -24.66 14.51 8.18
C PRO A 200 -23.52 14.87 9.15
N SER A 201 -23.86 15.21 10.40
CA SER A 201 -22.90 15.57 11.45
C SER A 201 -21.95 14.42 11.77
N TYR A 202 -22.46 13.20 11.90
CA TYR A 202 -21.66 12.01 12.20
C TYR A 202 -20.65 11.74 11.08
N TYR A 203 -21.15 11.58 9.84
CA TYR A 203 -20.30 11.25 8.69
C TYR A 203 -19.30 12.35 8.36
N SER A 204 -19.71 13.62 8.42
CA SER A 204 -18.80 14.75 8.17
C SER A 204 -17.68 14.78 9.21
N THR A 205 -17.99 14.47 10.47
CA THR A 205 -16.96 14.45 11.52
C THR A 205 -15.99 13.29 11.32
N CYS A 206 -16.51 12.10 11.01
CA CYS A 206 -15.71 10.94 10.62
C CYS A 206 -14.72 11.29 9.49
N ILE A 207 -15.19 11.89 8.39
CA ILE A 207 -14.34 12.28 7.26
C ILE A 207 -13.36 13.40 7.63
N ASN A 208 -13.76 14.37 8.46
CA ASN A 208 -12.84 15.42 8.92
C ASN A 208 -11.73 14.84 9.81
N SER A 209 -12.04 13.93 10.73
CA SER A 209 -11.04 13.22 11.54
C SER A 209 -10.07 12.42 10.64
N ALA A 210 -10.61 11.76 9.62
CA ALA A 210 -9.85 11.05 8.61
C ALA A 210 -8.85 11.98 7.90
N TRP A 211 -9.35 13.11 7.42
CA TRP A 211 -8.58 14.11 6.68
C TRP A 211 -7.51 14.75 7.57
N LEU A 212 -7.83 15.10 8.82
CA LEU A 212 -6.88 15.67 9.78
C LEU A 212 -5.74 14.71 10.07
N LYS A 213 -6.03 13.42 10.28
CA LYS A 213 -5.00 12.40 10.51
C LYS A 213 -4.12 12.23 9.27
N LEU A 214 -4.71 12.18 8.07
CA LEU A 214 -3.93 12.06 6.82
C LEU A 214 -3.04 13.29 6.60
N ASN A 215 -3.60 14.49 6.76
CA ASN A 215 -2.87 15.75 6.61
C ASN A 215 -1.73 15.86 7.63
N LYS A 216 -1.92 15.41 8.88
CA LYS A 216 -0.86 15.36 9.89
C LYS A 216 0.37 14.57 9.43
N TYR A 217 0.20 13.46 8.72
CA TYR A 217 1.34 12.72 8.16
C TYR A 217 1.82 13.31 6.84
N TYR A 218 0.93 13.93 6.08
CA TYR A 218 1.33 14.60 4.85
C TYR A 218 2.30 15.76 5.12
N THR A 219 2.04 16.55 6.17
CA THR A 219 2.96 17.61 6.59
C THR A 219 4.32 17.10 7.04
N LYS A 220 4.45 15.80 7.39
CA LYS A 220 5.75 15.20 7.73
C LYS A 220 6.62 14.91 6.52
N LEU A 221 6.07 14.93 5.30
CA LEU A 221 6.91 14.80 4.10
C LEU A 221 7.90 15.96 4.01
N ASP A 222 7.60 17.11 4.63
CA ASP A 222 8.51 18.25 4.75
C ASP A 222 9.73 17.99 5.65
N GLU A 223 9.72 16.94 6.49
CA GLU A 223 10.84 16.61 7.37
C GLU A 223 12.04 16.05 6.58
N THR A 224 11.86 15.66 5.32
CA THR A 224 12.92 15.13 4.48
C THR A 224 12.76 15.53 3.00
N PRO A 225 13.84 15.93 2.31
CA PRO A 225 13.77 16.28 0.89
C PRO A 225 13.48 15.08 -0.02
N MET A 226 13.62 13.84 0.48
CA MET A 226 13.62 12.62 -0.33
C MET A 226 12.32 12.39 -1.11
N TYR A 227 11.16 12.69 -0.53
CA TYR A 227 9.88 12.51 -1.20
C TYR A 227 9.69 13.48 -2.38
N TYR A 228 10.10 14.74 -2.20
CA TYR A 228 10.06 15.75 -3.25
C TYR A 228 11.09 15.45 -4.34
N ALA A 229 12.32 15.13 -3.95
CA ALA A 229 13.38 14.76 -4.87
C ALA A 229 13.01 13.55 -5.71
N ALA A 230 12.46 12.49 -5.11
CA ALA A 230 11.98 11.31 -5.82
C ALA A 230 10.94 11.65 -6.89
N THR A 231 10.00 12.54 -6.58
CA THR A 231 8.96 12.98 -7.50
C THR A 231 9.55 13.80 -8.65
N VAL A 232 10.48 14.71 -8.35
CA VAL A 232 11.14 15.57 -9.34
C VAL A 232 12.08 14.79 -10.24
N LEU A 233 12.78 13.80 -9.73
CA LEU A 233 13.69 12.94 -10.48
C LEU A 233 12.96 11.92 -11.35
N HIS A 234 11.62 11.84 -11.27
CA HIS A 234 10.84 11.01 -12.19
C HIS A 234 10.77 11.67 -13.57
N PRO A 235 11.37 11.09 -14.63
CA PRO A 235 11.54 11.74 -15.93
C PRO A 235 10.22 12.10 -16.64
N GLY A 236 9.18 11.28 -16.47
CA GLY A 236 7.86 11.56 -17.08
C GLY A 236 6.98 12.57 -16.34
N ILE A 237 7.39 13.06 -15.18
CA ILE A 237 6.54 13.88 -14.31
C ILE A 237 7.26 15.16 -13.87
N GLN A 238 8.47 15.03 -13.33
CA GLN A 238 9.28 16.14 -12.83
C GLN A 238 8.48 17.11 -11.94
N TRP A 239 8.67 18.42 -12.13
CA TRP A 239 7.94 19.47 -11.41
C TRP A 239 6.45 19.56 -11.79
N ALA A 240 6.01 18.96 -12.90
CA ALA A 240 4.65 19.15 -13.41
C ALA A 240 3.59 18.63 -12.42
N PHE A 241 3.86 17.52 -11.72
CA PHE A 241 2.96 17.04 -10.68
C PHE A 241 2.89 18.00 -9.50
N LEU A 242 4.03 18.41 -8.93
CA LEU A 242 4.05 19.29 -7.76
C LEU A 242 3.43 20.66 -8.07
N GLN A 243 3.69 21.20 -9.26
CA GLN A 243 3.05 22.44 -9.73
C GLN A 243 1.53 22.31 -9.81
N LYS A 244 1.03 21.15 -10.30
CA LYS A 244 -0.41 20.90 -10.40
C LYS A 244 -1.05 20.62 -9.04
N ALA A 245 -0.43 19.78 -8.22
CA ALA A 245 -0.90 19.40 -6.90
C ALA A 245 -0.91 20.61 -5.96
N TYR A 246 0.10 21.48 -6.05
CA TYR A 246 0.26 22.65 -5.17
C TYR A 246 -0.17 23.95 -5.84
N GLY A 247 -1.01 23.89 -6.88
CA GLY A 247 -1.45 25.06 -7.66
C GLY A 247 -2.16 26.16 -6.87
N GLY A 248 -2.55 25.91 -5.61
CA GLY A 248 -3.07 26.91 -4.67
C GLY A 248 -2.23 27.12 -3.41
N ARG A 249 -1.02 26.54 -3.35
CA ARG A 249 -0.12 26.54 -2.19
C ARG A 249 1.31 26.87 -2.64
N GLU A 250 1.51 28.09 -3.13
CA GLU A 250 2.81 28.54 -3.67
C GLU A 250 3.95 28.41 -2.65
N GLU A 251 3.67 28.68 -1.37
CA GLU A 251 4.63 28.51 -0.27
C GLU A 251 5.17 27.08 -0.19
N TRP A 252 4.32 26.07 -0.41
CA TRP A 252 4.72 24.66 -0.37
C TRP A 252 5.60 24.30 -1.56
N LEU A 253 5.28 24.85 -2.74
CA LEU A 253 6.11 24.66 -3.93
C LEU A 253 7.49 25.32 -3.75
N CYS A 254 7.55 26.52 -3.18
CA CYS A 254 8.80 27.19 -2.85
C CYS A 254 9.64 26.38 -1.85
N LYS A 255 9.01 25.85 -0.80
CA LYS A 255 9.67 24.99 0.19
C LYS A 255 10.21 23.71 -0.44
N ALA A 256 9.42 23.04 -1.27
CA ALA A 256 9.84 21.83 -1.98
C ALA A 256 11.01 22.11 -2.94
N ARG A 257 10.99 23.23 -3.68
CA ARG A 257 12.11 23.66 -4.53
C ARG A 257 13.37 23.88 -3.71
N HIS A 258 13.26 24.63 -2.62
CA HIS A 258 14.38 24.90 -1.73
C HIS A 258 14.98 23.59 -1.18
N LEU A 259 14.16 22.67 -0.66
CA LEU A 259 14.60 21.39 -0.13
C LEU A 259 15.34 20.53 -1.18
N VAL A 260 14.81 20.44 -2.41
CA VAL A 260 15.45 19.66 -3.48
C VAL A 260 16.73 20.32 -3.97
N GLN A 261 16.76 21.66 -4.07
CA GLN A 261 17.98 22.39 -4.41
C GLN A 261 19.04 22.22 -3.34
N THR A 262 18.74 22.48 -2.06
CA THR A 262 19.69 22.29 -0.95
C THR A 262 20.26 20.87 -0.95
N LEU A 263 19.42 19.85 -1.12
CA LEU A 263 19.89 18.46 -1.21
C LEU A 263 20.89 18.26 -2.37
N TRP A 264 20.58 18.82 -3.54
CA TRP A 264 21.49 18.74 -4.69
C TRP A 264 22.82 19.47 -4.40
N GLU A 265 22.76 20.70 -3.90
CA GLU A 265 23.92 21.56 -3.66
C GLU A 265 24.87 21.00 -2.60
N GLU A 266 24.32 20.47 -1.51
CA GLU A 266 25.11 20.02 -0.36
C GLU A 266 25.67 18.59 -0.53
N GLU A 267 24.90 17.69 -1.14
CA GLU A 267 25.23 16.25 -1.13
C GLU A 267 25.70 15.70 -2.49
N TYR A 268 25.27 16.27 -3.63
CA TYR A 268 25.47 15.65 -4.95
C TYR A 268 26.22 16.51 -5.96
N ARG A 269 26.07 17.84 -5.91
CA ARG A 269 26.60 18.79 -6.91
C ARG A 269 28.09 18.60 -7.10
N ASP A 270 28.85 18.40 -6.04
CA ASP A 270 30.32 18.35 -6.05
C ASP A 270 30.92 16.94 -5.98
N LEU A 271 30.09 15.89 -6.07
CA LEU A 271 30.57 14.52 -5.99
C LEU A 271 31.51 14.14 -7.15
N PRO A 272 32.54 13.31 -6.90
CA PRO A 272 33.37 12.79 -7.97
C PRO A 272 32.52 11.96 -8.94
N ILE A 273 32.78 12.13 -10.23
CA ILE A 273 32.08 11.40 -11.30
C ILE A 273 32.38 9.92 -11.14
N GLN A 274 31.38 9.15 -10.68
CA GLN A 274 31.51 7.70 -10.50
C GLN A 274 31.49 6.96 -11.83
N TRP A 275 30.68 7.43 -12.78
CA TRP A 275 30.52 6.81 -14.10
C TRP A 275 31.28 7.61 -15.15
N GLN A 276 32.56 7.29 -15.29
CA GLN A 276 33.33 7.71 -16.45
C GLN A 276 33.11 6.71 -17.58
N LEU A 277 33.00 7.20 -18.82
CA LEU A 277 33.22 6.34 -19.98
C LEU A 277 34.64 5.78 -19.84
N CYS A 278 34.77 4.48 -19.55
CA CYS A 278 36.07 3.83 -19.63
C CYS A 278 36.48 3.84 -21.11
N ASP A 279 37.28 4.82 -21.49
CA ASP A 279 38.25 4.58 -22.54
C ASP A 279 39.29 3.62 -21.96
N SER A 280 39.46 2.48 -22.64
CA SER A 280 40.36 1.35 -22.32
C SER A 280 39.88 0.36 -21.23
N SER A 281 39.17 -0.70 -21.67
CA SER A 281 39.29 -2.10 -21.18
C SER A 281 38.06 -2.99 -21.45
N LEU A 282 37.11 -2.59 -22.31
CA LEU A 282 36.25 -3.58 -22.97
C LEU A 282 37.11 -4.44 -23.91
N PRO A 283 37.00 -5.79 -23.91
CA PRO A 283 37.74 -6.64 -24.84
C PRO A 283 37.58 -6.13 -26.26
N LEU A 284 38.70 -6.01 -26.98
CA LEU A 284 38.85 -5.51 -28.36
C LEU A 284 37.91 -6.16 -29.40
N ALA A 285 37.16 -7.19 -29.04
CA ALA A 285 36.22 -7.89 -29.91
C ALA A 285 34.97 -7.08 -30.31
N VAL A 286 34.62 -5.99 -29.62
CA VAL A 286 33.44 -5.15 -29.98
C VAL A 286 33.81 -3.88 -30.77
N ARG A 287 35.10 -3.60 -30.99
CA ARG A 287 35.57 -2.41 -31.72
C ARG A 287 36.21 -2.72 -33.08
N ALA A 288 35.92 -3.87 -33.69
CA ALA A 288 36.11 -4.02 -35.13
C ALA A 288 34.85 -3.56 -35.86
N ARG A 289 34.58 -2.24 -35.84
CA ARG A 289 33.78 -1.64 -36.92
C ARG A 289 34.74 -1.45 -38.07
N GLU A 290 34.48 -2.11 -39.20
CA GLU A 290 35.18 -1.80 -40.45
C GLU A 290 35.03 -0.30 -40.68
N SER A 291 36.15 0.43 -40.67
CA SER A 291 36.14 1.88 -40.93
C SER A 291 35.69 2.08 -42.37
N ASN A 292 34.44 2.54 -42.53
CA ASN A 292 33.86 2.87 -43.82
C ASN A 292 34.19 4.33 -44.15
N PRO A 293 34.70 4.66 -45.36
CA PRO A 293 34.85 6.03 -45.82
C PRO A 293 33.58 6.89 -45.69
N PHE A 294 32.40 6.26 -45.66
CA PHE A 294 31.11 6.91 -45.42
C PHE A 294 30.95 7.45 -43.99
N ASP A 295 31.51 6.77 -42.97
CA ASP A 295 31.43 7.23 -41.58
C ASP A 295 32.22 8.53 -41.39
N SER A 296 33.41 8.63 -42.02
CA SER A 296 34.25 9.84 -41.98
C SER A 296 33.61 11.03 -42.70
N PHE A 297 32.76 10.79 -43.70
CA PHE A 297 31.97 11.82 -44.39
C PHE A 297 30.71 12.22 -43.59
N GLN A 298 30.12 11.27 -42.85
CA GLN A 298 29.04 11.54 -41.91
C GLN A 298 29.51 12.44 -40.77
N ASP A 299 30.70 12.18 -40.23
CA ASP A 299 31.32 12.98 -39.17
C ASP A 299 31.72 14.40 -39.64
N GLU A 300 31.90 14.59 -40.95
CA GLU A 300 32.22 15.89 -41.57
C GLU A 300 30.96 16.73 -41.85
N LEU A 301 29.81 16.09 -42.08
CA LEU A 301 28.51 16.73 -42.36
C LEU A 301 27.61 16.89 -41.13
N ILE A 302 27.78 16.04 -40.13
CA ILE A 302 27.14 16.16 -38.83
C ILE A 302 28.17 16.85 -37.95
N PRO A 303 28.05 18.15 -37.65
CA PRO A 303 28.86 18.70 -36.58
C PRO A 303 28.49 17.88 -35.36
N TYR A 304 29.41 17.04 -34.88
CA TYR A 304 29.42 16.76 -33.47
C TYR A 304 29.51 18.13 -32.83
N THR A 305 28.38 18.63 -32.33
CA THR A 305 28.41 19.48 -31.18
C THR A 305 29.11 18.65 -30.11
N SER A 306 30.45 18.69 -30.09
CA SER A 306 31.12 18.96 -28.84
C SER A 306 30.28 20.08 -28.23
N CYS A 307 29.54 19.76 -27.16
CA CYS A 307 28.89 20.76 -26.35
C CYS A 307 30.01 21.68 -25.85
N GLU A 308 30.41 22.61 -26.71
CA GLU A 308 31.05 23.83 -26.31
C GLU A 308 30.11 24.45 -25.29
N GLU A 309 30.69 24.70 -24.14
CA GLU A 309 30.10 25.16 -22.90
C GLU A 309 29.09 26.29 -23.13
N GLU A 310 27.82 25.94 -23.39
CA GLU A 310 26.71 26.89 -23.31
C GLU A 310 26.45 27.17 -21.82
N GLY A 311 27.28 28.07 -21.28
CA GLY A 311 27.10 28.83 -20.06
C GLY A 311 26.69 28.04 -18.83
N ILE A 312 27.65 27.44 -18.12
CA ILE A 312 27.64 27.09 -16.67
C ILE A 312 26.24 26.75 -16.12
N ALA A 313 25.48 25.92 -16.81
CA ALA A 313 24.22 25.43 -16.27
C ALA A 313 24.56 24.21 -15.44
N ASP A 314 24.25 24.29 -14.14
CA ASP A 314 24.35 23.18 -13.21
C ASP A 314 23.73 21.90 -13.81
N GLU A 315 24.36 20.74 -13.63
CA GLU A 315 23.97 19.48 -14.30
C GLU A 315 22.48 19.17 -14.09
N PHE A 316 22.00 19.45 -12.88
CA PHE A 316 20.60 19.30 -12.49
C PHE A 316 19.66 20.26 -13.24
N GLU A 317 20.03 21.54 -13.36
CA GLU A 317 19.24 22.49 -14.16
C GLU A 317 19.23 22.13 -15.64
N ARG A 318 20.37 21.69 -16.17
CA ARG A 318 20.49 21.24 -17.55
C ARG A 318 19.51 20.10 -17.82
N TRP A 319 19.48 19.08 -16.97
CA TRP A 319 18.52 17.98 -17.09
C TRP A 319 17.06 18.46 -17.00
N LEU A 320 16.74 19.34 -16.04
CA LEU A 320 15.38 19.86 -15.88
C LEU A 320 14.87 20.66 -17.10
N ARG A 321 15.77 21.27 -17.88
CA ARG A 321 15.44 22.01 -19.10
C ARG A 321 15.31 21.11 -20.33
N THR A 322 15.98 19.96 -20.34
CA THR A 322 15.94 18.99 -21.44
C THR A 322 14.56 18.31 -21.52
N LYS A 323 13.68 18.85 -22.39
CA LYS A 323 12.39 18.21 -22.74
C LYS A 323 12.59 17.20 -23.87
N GLN A 324 13.35 16.11 -23.67
CA GLN A 324 13.78 15.33 -24.84
C GLN A 324 13.87 13.81 -24.72
N ASP A 325 13.09 13.18 -23.84
CA ASP A 325 12.86 11.74 -23.95
C ASP A 325 11.35 11.45 -23.93
N VAL A 326 10.87 10.65 -24.90
CA VAL A 326 9.52 10.08 -24.87
C VAL A 326 9.50 9.04 -23.76
N TYR A 327 9.35 9.51 -22.52
CA TYR A 327 9.25 8.68 -21.35
C TYR A 327 7.78 8.53 -20.99
N THR A 328 7.27 7.30 -21.05
CA THR A 328 5.91 7.04 -20.58
C THR A 328 5.91 6.94 -19.06
N LYS A 329 4.86 7.42 -18.39
CA LYS A 329 4.67 7.26 -16.93
C LYS A 329 4.69 5.81 -16.42
N HIS A 330 4.72 4.83 -17.34
CA HIS A 330 4.73 3.40 -17.06
C HIS A 330 6.14 2.79 -17.14
N ASP A 331 7.10 3.53 -17.69
CA ASP A 331 8.49 3.09 -17.73
C ASP A 331 9.11 3.15 -16.34
N ASN A 332 10.15 2.36 -16.10
CA ASN A 332 10.85 2.29 -14.82
C ASN A 332 11.88 3.45 -14.71
N PRO A 333 11.75 4.36 -13.73
CA PRO A 333 12.62 5.53 -13.66
C PRO A 333 14.07 5.18 -13.35
N LEU A 334 14.33 4.04 -12.69
CA LEU A 334 15.68 3.55 -12.46
C LEU A 334 16.35 3.09 -13.76
N GLN A 335 15.59 2.55 -14.72
CA GLN A 335 16.14 2.18 -16.03
C GLN A 335 16.54 3.41 -16.85
N TYR A 336 15.74 4.47 -16.78
CA TYR A 336 16.07 5.76 -17.39
C TYR A 336 17.38 6.32 -16.85
N TRP A 337 17.51 6.42 -15.53
CA TRP A 337 18.72 6.95 -14.90
C TRP A 337 19.93 6.06 -15.10
N SER A 338 19.73 4.74 -15.17
CA SER A 338 20.78 3.82 -15.57
C SER A 338 21.27 4.11 -17.00
N ALA A 339 20.38 4.36 -17.97
CA ALA A 339 20.78 4.70 -19.33
C ALA A 339 21.47 6.07 -19.42
N LYS A 340 20.99 7.06 -18.66
CA LYS A 340 21.50 8.45 -18.65
C LYS A 340 22.71 8.67 -17.75
N ARG A 341 23.21 7.66 -17.04
CA ARG A 341 24.33 7.76 -16.08
C ARG A 341 25.64 8.33 -16.65
N PHE A 342 25.84 8.25 -17.96
CA PHE A 342 27.03 8.81 -18.62
C PHE A 342 26.83 10.26 -19.08
N GLU A 343 25.58 10.67 -19.30
CA GLU A 343 25.20 12.03 -19.73
C GLU A 343 25.01 12.97 -18.53
N TYR A 344 24.41 12.44 -17.46
CA TYR A 344 24.15 13.11 -16.20
C TYR A 344 24.67 12.26 -15.03
N PRO A 345 26.01 12.17 -14.83
CA PRO A 345 26.59 11.28 -13.84
C PRO A 345 26.25 11.64 -12.39
N ARG A 346 26.15 12.91 -12.01
CA ARG A 346 25.85 13.27 -10.61
C ARG A 346 24.34 13.23 -10.36
N VAL A 347 23.53 13.65 -11.32
CA VAL A 347 22.06 13.57 -11.19
C VAL A 347 21.59 12.12 -11.24
N ALA A 348 22.18 11.26 -12.08
CA ALA A 348 21.88 9.83 -12.06
C ALA A 348 22.25 9.19 -10.73
N LYS A 349 23.31 9.64 -10.05
CA LYS A 349 23.68 9.17 -8.71
C LYS A 349 22.59 9.51 -7.70
N MET A 350 22.22 10.79 -7.66
CA MET A 350 21.12 11.27 -6.83
C MET A 350 19.83 10.51 -7.09
N ALA A 351 19.48 10.30 -8.36
CA ALA A 351 18.26 9.61 -8.73
C ALA A 351 18.27 8.13 -8.35
N ILE A 352 19.37 7.42 -8.59
CA ILE A 352 19.48 6.00 -8.21
C ILE A 352 19.40 5.86 -6.70
N ASP A 353 20.12 6.70 -5.93
CA ASP A 353 20.12 6.64 -4.48
C ASP A 353 18.73 6.90 -3.89
N ILE A 354 18.02 7.90 -4.40
CA ILE A 354 16.71 8.30 -3.88
C ILE A 354 15.60 7.37 -4.36
N LEU A 355 15.54 7.06 -5.67
CA LEU A 355 14.45 6.25 -6.23
C LEU A 355 14.51 4.78 -5.80
N SER A 356 15.67 4.31 -5.32
CA SER A 356 15.83 2.97 -4.75
C SER A 356 15.34 2.86 -3.30
N ILE A 357 14.99 3.98 -2.64
CA ILE A 357 14.39 3.95 -1.30
C ILE A 357 12.99 3.32 -1.42
N PRO A 358 12.68 2.28 -0.63
CA PRO A 358 11.34 1.71 -0.62
C PRO A 358 10.34 2.69 -0.02
N ALA A 359 9.15 2.79 -0.60
CA ALA A 359 8.10 3.68 -0.09
C ALA A 359 7.63 3.30 1.33
N MET A 360 7.73 2.02 1.70
CA MET A 360 7.26 1.48 2.97
C MET A 360 8.22 0.43 3.51
N ALA A 361 8.23 0.23 4.83
CA ALA A 361 9.02 -0.81 5.50
C ALA A 361 8.47 -2.25 5.30
N ALA A 362 7.60 -2.46 4.31
CA ALA A 362 6.95 -3.74 4.04
C ALA A 362 7.96 -4.85 3.66
N GLU A 363 9.10 -4.50 3.04
CA GLU A 363 10.19 -5.45 2.79
C GLU A 363 10.78 -6.03 4.08
N CYS A 364 10.95 -5.18 5.10
CA CYS A 364 11.41 -5.61 6.42
C CYS A 364 10.37 -6.56 7.04
N GLU A 365 9.08 -6.23 6.98
CA GLU A 365 8.00 -7.08 7.49
C GLU A 365 7.94 -8.44 6.78
N ARG A 366 8.07 -8.47 5.44
CA ARG A 366 8.17 -9.72 4.66
C ARG A 366 9.37 -10.55 5.07
N THR A 367 10.50 -9.91 5.35
CA THR A 367 11.72 -10.58 5.83
C THR A 367 11.52 -11.14 7.24
N PHE A 368 10.90 -10.38 8.15
CA PHE A 368 10.60 -10.85 9.51
C PHE A 368 9.56 -11.98 9.51
N SER A 369 8.53 -11.92 8.68
CA SER A 369 7.55 -13.00 8.52
C SER A 369 8.20 -14.30 8.01
N SER A 370 9.09 -14.17 7.02
CA SER A 370 9.92 -15.27 6.52
C SER A 370 10.84 -15.84 7.61
N ALA A 371 11.49 -14.98 8.39
CA ALA A 371 12.33 -15.39 9.51
C ALA A 371 11.51 -16.08 10.63
N GLY A 372 10.31 -15.57 10.92
CA GLY A 372 9.39 -16.18 11.90
C GLY A 372 8.91 -17.57 11.48
N SER A 373 8.72 -17.79 10.17
CA SER A 373 8.41 -19.11 9.62
C SER A 373 9.58 -20.09 9.78
N MET A 374 10.82 -19.59 9.72
CA MET A 374 12.04 -20.38 9.91
C MET A 374 12.26 -20.73 11.40
N VAL A 375 11.97 -19.79 12.30
CA VAL A 375 12.05 -19.95 13.76
C VAL A 375 10.69 -20.35 14.33
N SER A 376 10.24 -21.57 14.03
CA SER A 376 8.99 -22.08 14.60
C SER A 376 9.09 -22.25 16.13
N PRO A 377 7.97 -22.26 16.88
CA PRO A 377 7.97 -22.57 18.32
C PRO A 377 8.61 -23.93 18.68
N ARG A 378 8.75 -24.84 17.70
CA ARG A 378 9.40 -26.15 17.84
C ARG A 378 10.88 -26.16 17.42
N ARG A 379 11.38 -25.10 16.79
CA ARG A 379 12.78 -24.92 16.32
C ARG A 379 13.38 -23.62 16.89
N THR A 380 13.48 -23.54 18.22
CA THR A 380 13.95 -22.34 18.95
C THR A 380 15.47 -22.24 19.10
N ARG A 381 16.25 -23.23 18.62
CA ARG A 381 17.73 -23.29 18.76
C ARG A 381 18.52 -22.83 17.53
N LEU A 382 17.93 -22.01 16.67
CA LEU A 382 18.70 -21.38 15.60
C LEU A 382 19.41 -20.14 16.15
N ASP A 383 20.72 -20.07 15.94
CA ASP A 383 21.50 -18.88 16.26
C ASP A 383 21.11 -17.71 15.35
N SER A 384 21.19 -16.48 15.86
CA SER A 384 20.85 -15.27 15.11
C SER A 384 21.70 -15.11 13.86
N SER A 385 22.98 -15.53 13.90
CA SER A 385 23.86 -15.51 12.73
C SER A 385 23.36 -16.44 11.63
N THR A 386 22.92 -17.66 11.97
CA THR A 386 22.35 -18.63 11.03
C THR A 386 21.07 -18.09 10.39
N VAL A 387 20.20 -17.44 11.18
CA VAL A 387 18.98 -16.81 10.67
C VAL A 387 19.33 -15.72 9.65
N SER A 388 20.29 -14.87 9.97
CA SER A 388 20.75 -13.78 9.09
C SER A 388 21.31 -14.32 7.78
N VAL A 389 22.25 -15.27 7.83
CA VAL A 389 22.84 -15.87 6.62
C VAL A 389 21.78 -16.53 5.76
N ALA A 390 20.84 -17.28 6.35
CA ALA A 390 19.79 -17.95 5.60
C ALA A 390 18.86 -16.96 4.88
N GLN A 391 18.47 -15.86 5.53
CA GLN A 391 17.64 -14.83 4.89
C GLN A 391 18.42 -14.08 3.79
N THR A 392 19.72 -13.81 3.99
CA THR A 392 20.58 -13.19 2.97
C THR A 392 20.71 -14.08 1.72
N VAL A 393 21.05 -15.36 1.90
CA VAL A 393 21.16 -16.32 0.79
C VAL A 393 19.84 -16.46 0.05
N ARG A 394 18.72 -16.51 0.78
CA ARG A 394 17.37 -16.53 0.18
C ARG A 394 17.10 -15.26 -0.65
N SER A 395 17.51 -14.09 -0.16
CA SER A 395 17.36 -12.83 -0.89
C SER A 395 18.17 -12.82 -2.19
N TRP A 396 19.46 -13.20 -2.12
CA TRP A 396 20.33 -13.28 -3.29
C TRP A 396 19.86 -14.30 -4.32
N LEU A 397 19.37 -15.47 -3.88
CA LEU A 397 18.79 -16.45 -4.78
C LEU A 397 17.57 -15.89 -5.52
N LYS A 398 16.66 -15.21 -4.80
CA LYS A 398 15.48 -14.57 -5.41
C LYS A 398 15.84 -13.45 -6.38
N ALA A 399 16.93 -12.75 -6.13
CA ALA A 399 17.46 -11.71 -7.01
C ALA A 399 18.23 -12.27 -8.21
N GLY A 400 18.42 -13.60 -8.30
CA GLY A 400 19.18 -14.23 -9.38
C GLY A 400 20.69 -13.95 -9.30
N LEU A 401 21.20 -13.57 -8.13
CA LEU A 401 22.63 -13.25 -7.92
C LEU A 401 23.49 -14.50 -7.66
N LEU A 402 22.87 -15.66 -7.50
CA LEU A 402 23.54 -16.93 -7.23
C LEU A 402 23.50 -17.82 -8.49
N GLU A 403 24.36 -17.53 -9.45
CA GLU A 403 24.53 -18.35 -10.65
C GLU A 403 24.95 -19.78 -10.26
N GLY A 404 24.28 -20.80 -10.81
CA GLY A 404 24.59 -22.22 -10.58
C GLY A 404 23.92 -22.87 -9.36
N TYR A 405 23.09 -22.13 -8.61
CA TYR A 405 22.38 -22.62 -7.42
C TYR A 405 20.85 -22.69 -7.58
N ASP A 406 20.34 -22.59 -8.81
CA ASP A 406 18.90 -22.52 -9.18
C ASP A 406 18.03 -23.73 -8.79
N GLY A 407 18.60 -24.72 -8.10
CA GLY A 407 17.93 -25.91 -7.59
C GLY A 407 17.87 -26.05 -6.07
N LEU A 408 18.60 -25.23 -5.31
CA LEU A 408 18.84 -25.51 -3.88
C LEU A 408 17.63 -25.25 -2.97
N LEU A 409 16.64 -24.49 -3.45
CA LEU A 409 15.41 -24.15 -2.72
C LEU A 409 14.10 -24.53 -3.46
N LYS A 410 14.17 -25.27 -4.57
CA LYS A 410 12.97 -25.66 -5.34
C LYS A 410 12.00 -26.58 -4.57
N ASP A 411 12.43 -27.19 -3.46
CA ASP A 411 11.59 -28.07 -2.64
C ASP A 411 10.73 -27.38 -1.57
N MET A 412 10.78 -26.05 -1.44
CA MET A 412 9.90 -25.34 -0.50
C MET A 412 8.56 -24.88 -1.14
N GLY A 413 8.31 -25.26 -2.39
CA GLY A 413 7.12 -24.90 -3.17
C GLY A 413 6.11 -26.04 -3.38
N GLY A 414 6.21 -27.14 -2.61
CA GLY A 414 5.21 -28.21 -2.62
C GLY A 414 3.91 -27.76 -1.94
N GLU A 415 2.94 -27.35 -2.76
CA GLU A 415 1.50 -27.52 -2.60
C GLU A 415 0.96 -27.65 -1.17
N ALA A 416 0.43 -26.54 -0.63
CA ALA A 416 -0.78 -26.61 0.19
C ALA A 416 -2.00 -26.65 -0.75
N VAL A 417 -2.09 -27.71 -1.55
CA VAL A 417 -3.34 -28.13 -2.18
C VAL A 417 -3.90 -29.26 -1.31
N GLY A 418 -4.95 -28.96 -0.57
CA GLY A 418 -5.82 -29.96 0.07
C GLY A 418 -5.59 -30.20 1.57
N ARG A 419 -6.33 -29.47 2.41
CA ARG A 419 -7.57 -29.96 3.05
C ARG A 419 -8.23 -28.87 3.88
#